data_AF-A0A1I8BEC1-F1
#
_entry.id   AF-A0A1I8BEC1-F1
#
_cell.length_a   1.000
_cell.length_b   1.000
_cell.length_c   1.000
_cell.angle_alpha   90.00
_cell.angle_beta   90.00
_cell.angle_gamma   90.00
#
_symmetry.space_group_name_H-M   'P 1'
#
loop_
_entity.id
_entity.type
_entity.pdbx_description
1 polymer ?
#
loop_
_entity_poly.entity_id
_entity_poly.type
_entity_poly.pdbx_seq_one_letter_code
_entity_poly.pdbx_strand_id
1 'polypeptide(L)'
;MHGLIKNRNRREKEIGILDGSVEVSQLESQMQARSLFADRELRRAFSTYSKMLCDYITDSTLSGEDFTHLNPTLVVRKLSNIQEVEARWVERNVLEFWPCSIIHKYNIMKTDGKCYDKLMINVSISESEHTIKAFMDPLTSVLTRNANTVPCERHRSIAVELKGTLS
;
A
#
# COMPACT_ATOMS: atom_id res chain seq x y z
N MET A 1 -29.87 -26.54 92.76
CA MET A 1 -30.25 -27.57 91.76
C MET A 1 -30.74 -26.83 90.52
N HIS A 2 -29.93 -26.39 89.56
CA HIS A 2 -29.11 -27.12 88.58
C HIS A 2 -29.89 -28.13 87.70
N GLY A 3 -29.93 -27.84 86.40
CA GLY A 3 -30.42 -28.68 85.29
C GLY A 3 -31.80 -28.26 84.78
N LEU A 4 -32.08 -28.02 83.50
CA LEU A 4 -31.40 -28.29 82.23
C LEU A 4 -32.02 -27.37 81.16
N ILE A 5 -31.35 -26.31 80.71
CA ILE A 5 -31.65 -25.66 79.42
C ILE A 5 -30.33 -25.27 78.77
N LYS A 6 -29.64 -26.24 78.19
CA LYS A 6 -28.42 -25.99 77.43
C LYS A 6 -28.25 -27.07 76.38
N ASN A 7 -29.09 -27.06 75.34
CA ASN A 7 -28.86 -27.88 74.14
C ASN A 7 -29.66 -27.42 72.89
N ARG A 8 -29.90 -26.12 72.72
CA ARG A 8 -30.43 -25.59 71.44
C ARG A 8 -29.47 -24.68 70.66
N ASN A 9 -28.34 -24.29 71.27
CA ASN A 9 -27.40 -23.34 70.65
C ASN A 9 -26.17 -24.01 70.00
N ARG A 10 -26.20 -25.32 69.73
CA ARG A 10 -25.04 -26.04 69.16
C ARG A 10 -25.21 -26.51 67.71
N ARG A 11 -26.37 -26.29 67.07
CA ARG A 11 -26.59 -26.66 65.65
C ARG A 11 -26.61 -25.49 64.67
N GLU A 12 -26.58 -24.24 65.14
CA GLU A 12 -26.49 -23.07 64.24
C GLU A 12 -25.04 -22.63 63.97
N LYS A 13 -24.04 -23.32 64.53
CA LYS A 13 -22.62 -22.97 64.35
C LYS A 13 -21.91 -23.70 63.21
N GLU A 14 -22.65 -24.48 62.41
CA GLU A 14 -22.10 -25.29 61.30
C GLU A 14 -22.79 -25.04 59.95
N ILE A 15 -23.55 -23.95 59.82
CA ILE A 15 -23.75 -23.35 58.50
C ILE A 15 -22.81 -22.17 58.47
N GLY A 16 -21.58 -22.44 58.05
CA GLY A 16 -20.67 -21.40 57.59
C GLY A 16 -21.38 -20.63 56.49
N ILE A 17 -22.02 -19.53 56.87
CA ILE A 17 -22.30 -18.44 55.98
C ILE A 17 -20.90 -18.01 55.54
N LEU A 18 -20.47 -18.52 54.39
CA LEU A 18 -19.59 -17.76 53.50
C LEU A 18 -20.33 -16.45 53.29
N ASP A 19 -20.02 -15.50 54.17
CA ASP A 19 -20.46 -14.13 54.06
C ASP A 19 -19.72 -13.61 52.84
N GLY A 20 -20.33 -13.83 51.67
CA GLY A 20 -19.88 -13.33 50.39
C GLY A 20 -20.14 -11.84 50.30
N SER A 21 -19.73 -11.07 51.32
CA SER A 21 -19.70 -9.63 51.27
C SER A 21 -18.53 -9.23 50.39
N VAL A 22 -18.84 -9.03 49.11
CA VAL A 22 -17.89 -8.43 48.17
C VAL A 22 -17.95 -6.92 48.40
N GLU A 23 -17.02 -6.40 49.19
CA GLU A 23 -16.81 -4.96 49.32
C GLU A 23 -16.10 -4.43 48.07
N VAL A 24 -16.87 -4.18 47.01
CA VAL A 24 -16.39 -3.37 45.89
C VAL A 24 -16.68 -1.92 46.21
N SER A 25 -15.67 -1.05 46.17
CA SER A 25 -15.92 0.39 46.26
C SER A 25 -16.93 0.78 45.17
N GLN A 26 -18.04 1.43 45.55
CA GLN A 26 -19.05 1.88 44.59
C GLN A 26 -18.42 2.76 43.51
N LEU A 27 -17.40 3.54 43.87
CA LEU A 27 -16.66 4.38 42.94
C LEU A 27 -15.87 3.54 41.93
N GLU A 28 -15.20 2.48 42.36
CA GLU A 28 -14.45 1.57 41.47
C GLU A 28 -15.38 0.84 40.49
N SER A 29 -16.53 0.36 41.00
CA SER A 29 -17.55 -0.28 40.16
C SER A 29 -18.13 0.68 39.12
N GLN A 30 -18.35 1.95 39.49
CA GLN A 30 -18.82 2.99 38.57
C GLN A 30 -17.74 3.39 37.56
N MET A 31 -16.47 3.49 37.95
CA MET A 31 -15.36 3.76 37.03
C MET A 31 -15.18 2.61 36.04
N GLN A 32 -15.27 1.35 36.51
CA GLN A 32 -15.20 0.17 35.66
C GLN A 32 -16.38 0.08 34.71
N ALA A 33 -17.59 0.41 35.16
CA ALA A 33 -18.77 0.46 34.29
C ALA A 33 -18.63 1.54 33.20
N ARG A 34 -18.11 2.72 33.55
CA ARG A 34 -17.85 3.81 32.59
C ARG A 34 -16.74 3.46 31.60
N SER A 35 -15.66 2.82 32.04
CA SER A 35 -14.59 2.40 31.13
C SER A 35 -15.07 1.31 30.16
N LEU A 36 -15.87 0.35 30.62
CA LEU A 36 -16.49 -0.67 29.77
C LEU A 36 -17.49 -0.06 28.78
N PHE A 37 -18.26 0.95 29.21
CA PHE A 37 -19.16 1.67 28.31
C PHE A 37 -18.38 2.44 27.23
N ALA A 38 -17.34 3.18 27.63
CA ALA A 38 -16.48 3.91 26.70
C ALA A 38 -15.77 2.96 25.71
N ASP A 39 -15.22 1.83 26.17
CA ASP A 39 -14.57 0.84 25.31
C ASP A 39 -15.57 0.23 24.30
N ARG A 40 -16.81 -0.05 24.73
CA ARG A 40 -17.86 -0.53 23.81
C ARG A 40 -18.21 0.49 22.74
N GLU A 41 -18.39 1.76 23.11
CA GLU A 41 -18.70 2.81 22.15
C GLU A 41 -17.54 3.07 21.19
N LEU A 42 -16.29 3.06 21.68
CA LEU A 42 -15.09 3.17 20.84
C LEU A 42 -14.97 2.00 19.86
N ARG A 43 -15.20 0.76 20.31
CA ARG A 43 -15.18 -0.42 19.43
C ARG A 43 -16.28 -0.35 18.36
N ARG A 44 -17.46 0.14 18.71
CA ARG A 44 -18.55 0.35 17.73
C ARG A 44 -18.16 1.41 16.71
N ALA A 45 -17.68 2.56 17.15
CA ALA A 45 -17.25 3.64 16.27
C ALA A 45 -16.12 3.19 15.34
N PHE A 46 -15.11 2.49 15.88
CA PHE A 46 -14.00 1.95 15.10
C PHE A 46 -14.49 0.91 14.08
N SER A 47 -15.36 -0.02 14.48
CA SER A 47 -15.92 -1.01 13.56
C SER A 47 -16.69 -0.37 12.40
N THR A 48 -17.51 0.65 12.68
CA THR A 48 -18.23 1.41 11.66
C THR A 48 -17.27 2.13 10.72
N TYR A 49 -16.26 2.79 11.28
CA TYR A 49 -15.25 3.51 10.50
C TYR A 49 -14.44 2.56 9.61
N SER A 50 -14.01 1.41 10.14
CA SER A 50 -13.31 0.39 9.35
C SER A 50 -14.19 -0.15 8.22
N LYS A 51 -15.49 -0.36 8.44
CA LYS A 51 -16.42 -0.76 7.37
C LYS A 51 -16.54 0.32 6.31
N MET A 52 -16.73 1.58 6.69
CA MET A 52 -16.80 2.69 5.74
C MET A 52 -15.52 2.84 4.92
N LEU A 53 -14.35 2.64 5.52
CA LEU A 53 -13.08 2.64 4.80
C LEU A 53 -12.99 1.48 3.81
N CYS A 54 -13.39 0.27 4.22
CA CYS A 54 -13.42 -0.88 3.32
C CYS A 54 -14.39 -0.66 2.16
N ASP A 55 -15.58 -0.13 2.42
CA ASP A 55 -16.58 0.17 1.41
C ASP A 55 -16.05 1.24 0.44
N TYR A 56 -15.40 2.30 0.94
CA TYR A 56 -14.77 3.33 0.11
C TYR A 56 -13.64 2.79 -0.77
N ILE A 57 -12.76 1.94 -0.22
CA ILE A 57 -11.68 1.30 -0.98
C ILE A 57 -12.26 0.34 -2.02
N THR A 58 -13.31 -0.39 -1.67
CA THR A 58 -13.98 -1.34 -2.56
C THR A 58 -14.72 -0.61 -3.68
N ASP A 59 -15.42 0.49 -3.40
CA ASP A 59 -16.13 1.28 -4.41
C ASP A 59 -15.16 2.02 -5.35
N SER A 60 -14.03 2.49 -4.82
CA SER A 60 -12.95 3.07 -5.64
C SER A 60 -12.15 2.04 -6.45
N THR A 61 -12.22 0.74 -6.12
CA THR A 61 -11.57 -0.33 -6.88
C THR A 61 -12.54 -1.13 -7.78
N LEU A 62 -13.85 -1.08 -7.49
CA LEU A 62 -14.92 -1.76 -8.25
C LEU A 62 -15.74 -0.84 -9.15
N SER A 63 -15.56 0.49 -9.08
CA SER A 63 -15.96 1.35 -10.18
C SER A 63 -15.17 0.86 -11.40
N GLY A 64 -15.86 0.21 -12.33
CA GLY A 64 -15.31 -0.45 -13.51
C GLY A 64 -14.72 0.52 -14.53
N GLU A 65 -13.87 1.43 -14.06
CA GLU A 65 -13.08 2.33 -14.86
C GLU A 65 -12.04 1.48 -15.58
N ASP A 66 -12.10 1.52 -16.91
CA ASP A 66 -11.15 0.85 -17.78
C ASP A 66 -9.78 1.51 -17.59
N PHE A 67 -8.90 0.93 -16.78
CA PHE A 67 -7.57 1.49 -16.51
C PHE A 67 -6.61 1.39 -17.71
N THR A 68 -7.04 0.79 -18.83
CA THR A 68 -6.18 0.64 -20.03
C THR A 68 -5.74 1.97 -20.63
N HIS A 69 -6.45 3.07 -20.34
CA HIS A 69 -6.04 4.42 -20.75
C HIS A 69 -4.82 4.94 -19.98
N LEU A 70 -4.52 4.39 -18.80
CA LEU A 70 -3.36 4.75 -18.00
C LEU A 70 -2.11 4.00 -18.47
N ASN A 71 -0.94 4.61 -18.29
CA ASN A 71 0.32 3.93 -18.56
C ASN A 71 0.54 2.78 -17.55
N PRO A 72 0.55 1.51 -17.99
CA PRO A 72 0.59 0.36 -17.10
C PRO A 72 1.86 0.34 -16.23
N THR A 73 3.01 0.73 -16.78
CA THR A 73 4.28 0.78 -16.05
C THR A 73 4.21 1.77 -14.89
N LEU A 74 3.66 2.97 -15.10
CA LEU A 74 3.51 3.96 -14.03
C LEU A 74 2.54 3.49 -12.95
N VAL A 75 1.46 2.81 -13.33
CA VAL A 75 0.49 2.24 -12.39
C VAL A 75 1.17 1.22 -11.49
N VAL A 76 1.89 0.25 -12.05
CA VAL A 76 2.59 -0.76 -11.25
C VAL A 76 3.60 -0.11 -10.32
N ARG A 77 4.45 0.79 -10.81
CA ARG A 77 5.45 1.46 -9.98
C ARG A 77 4.83 2.19 -8.79
N LYS A 78 3.66 2.79 -9.00
CA LYS A 78 2.91 3.49 -7.94
C LYS A 78 2.28 2.53 -6.93
N LEU A 79 1.75 1.39 -7.39
CA LEU A 79 1.09 0.41 -6.53
C LEU A 79 2.06 -0.51 -5.77
N SER A 80 3.13 -0.95 -6.43
CA SER A 80 4.12 -1.86 -5.86
C SER A 80 5.27 -1.14 -5.17
N ASN A 81 5.45 0.16 -5.43
CA ASN A 81 6.61 0.95 -5.01
C ASN A 81 7.96 0.39 -5.50
N ILE A 82 7.95 -0.40 -6.59
CA ILE A 82 9.15 -0.92 -7.26
C ILE A 82 9.39 -0.07 -8.50
N GLN A 83 10.57 0.53 -8.67
CA GLN A 83 10.85 1.42 -9.82
C GLN A 83 11.35 0.65 -11.05
N GLU A 84 12.03 -0.47 -10.84
CA GLU A 84 12.71 -1.27 -11.85
C GLU A 84 11.78 -2.30 -12.49
N VAL A 85 10.61 -1.85 -12.94
CA VAL A 85 9.62 -2.70 -13.61
C VAL A 85 9.09 -2.03 -14.86
N GLU A 86 8.68 -2.87 -15.79
CA GLU A 86 7.89 -2.52 -16.97
C GLU A 86 6.62 -3.38 -16.95
N ALA A 87 5.53 -2.81 -17.46
CA ALA A 87 4.24 -3.47 -17.47
C ALA A 87 3.49 -3.21 -18.77
N ARG A 88 2.54 -4.10 -19.05
CA ARG A 88 1.55 -3.96 -20.13
C ARG A 88 0.17 -4.43 -19.70
N TRP A 89 -0.85 -3.81 -20.27
CA TRP A 89 -2.21 -4.33 -20.20
C TRP A 89 -2.35 -5.54 -21.12
N VAL A 90 -2.79 -6.66 -20.58
CA VAL A 90 -3.15 -7.86 -21.34
C VAL A 90 -4.66 -7.82 -21.63
N GLU A 91 -5.45 -7.41 -20.64
CA GLU A 91 -6.91 -7.25 -20.72
C GLU A 91 -7.34 -6.03 -19.88
N ARG A 92 -8.66 -5.71 -19.88
CA ARG A 92 -9.21 -4.48 -19.24
C ARG A 92 -8.81 -4.28 -17.78
N ASN A 93 -8.53 -5.35 -17.04
CA ASN A 93 -8.09 -5.29 -15.65
C ASN A 93 -6.96 -6.29 -15.35
N VAL A 94 -6.33 -6.84 -16.39
CA VAL A 94 -5.24 -7.81 -16.24
C VAL A 94 -3.97 -7.15 -16.71
N LEU A 95 -3.05 -6.98 -15.77
CA LEU A 95 -1.75 -6.40 -16.02
C LEU A 95 -0.68 -7.46 -15.86
N GLU A 96 0.24 -7.48 -16.82
CA GLU A 96 1.47 -8.27 -16.76
C GLU A 96 2.65 -7.32 -16.56
N PHE A 97 3.57 -7.66 -15.65
CA PHE A 97 4.77 -6.89 -15.41
C PHE A 97 5.99 -7.79 -15.21
N TRP A 98 7.16 -7.27 -15.55
CA TRP A 98 8.45 -7.95 -15.42
C TRP A 98 9.52 -7.01 -14.86
N PRO A 99 10.54 -7.55 -14.18
CA PRO A 99 11.65 -6.76 -13.71
C PRO A 99 12.51 -6.25 -14.86
N CYS A 100 13.04 -5.03 -14.70
CA CYS A 100 14.00 -4.41 -15.59
C CYS A 100 15.38 -4.33 -14.92
N SER A 101 16.44 -4.39 -15.72
CA SER A 101 17.80 -4.09 -15.25
C SER A 101 18.08 -2.59 -15.39
N ILE A 102 18.76 -2.01 -14.39
CA ILE A 102 19.14 -0.59 -14.41
C ILE A 102 20.37 -0.40 -15.29
N ILE A 103 20.34 0.64 -16.14
CA ILE A 103 21.51 1.10 -16.89
C ILE A 103 22.02 2.41 -16.29
N HIS A 104 23.27 2.41 -15.83
CA HIS A 104 23.88 3.58 -15.16
C HIS A 104 24.61 4.53 -16.12
N LYS A 105 25.08 4.03 -17.28
CA LYS A 105 25.87 4.80 -18.25
C LYS A 105 25.13 4.91 -19.57
N TYR A 106 24.75 6.14 -19.92
CA TYR A 106 24.12 6.44 -21.19
C TYR A 106 24.47 7.84 -21.67
N ASN A 107 24.47 8.01 -22.99
CA ASN A 107 24.72 9.28 -23.67
C ASN A 107 23.61 9.59 -24.66
N ILE A 108 23.11 10.82 -24.63
CA ILE A 108 22.11 11.29 -25.59
C ILE A 108 22.77 11.37 -26.96
N MET A 109 22.16 10.75 -27.95
CA MET A 109 22.67 10.80 -29.31
C MET A 109 22.19 12.07 -30.02
N LYS A 110 23.05 12.60 -30.90
CA LYS A 110 22.63 13.62 -31.87
C LYS A 110 21.63 13.00 -32.86
N THR A 111 20.64 13.78 -33.27
CA THR A 111 19.63 13.35 -34.25
C THR A 111 20.29 12.94 -35.57
N ASP A 112 19.84 11.84 -36.17
CA ASP A 112 20.30 11.33 -37.47
C ASP A 112 19.53 11.93 -38.66
N GLY A 113 18.91 13.10 -38.46
CA GLY A 113 18.03 13.75 -39.44
C GLY A 113 16.58 13.21 -39.43
N LYS A 114 16.28 12.24 -38.57
CA LYS A 114 14.91 11.74 -38.35
C LYS A 114 14.43 12.11 -36.94
N CYS A 115 13.11 12.19 -36.79
CA CYS A 115 12.46 12.41 -35.51
C CYS A 115 11.78 11.12 -35.05
N TYR A 116 11.87 10.84 -33.76
CA TYR A 116 11.34 9.64 -33.13
C TYR A 116 10.36 9.99 -32.03
N ASP A 117 9.42 9.08 -31.74
CA ASP A 117 8.51 9.20 -30.60
C ASP A 117 9.22 9.08 -29.24
N LYS A 118 10.42 8.49 -29.24
CA LYS A 118 11.28 8.24 -28.07
C LYS A 118 12.65 8.89 -28.23
N LEU A 119 13.32 9.14 -27.10
CA LEU A 119 14.65 9.76 -27.08
C LEU A 119 15.72 8.75 -27.51
N MET A 120 16.52 9.09 -28.51
CA MET A 120 17.62 8.25 -28.98
C MET A 120 18.85 8.40 -28.08
N ILE A 121 19.35 7.27 -27.57
CA ILE A 121 20.49 7.23 -26.65
C ILE A 121 21.45 6.09 -26.99
N ASN A 122 22.71 6.25 -26.60
CA ASN A 122 23.70 5.19 -26.54
C ASN A 122 23.80 4.69 -25.10
N VAL A 123 23.72 3.38 -24.90
CA VAL A 123 23.82 2.77 -23.56
C VAL A 123 24.92 1.73 -23.52
N SER A 124 25.57 1.59 -22.36
CA SER A 124 26.43 0.44 -22.11
C SER A 124 25.76 -0.52 -21.12
N ILE A 125 25.59 -1.78 -21.53
CA ILE A 125 24.91 -2.83 -20.73
C ILE A 125 25.86 -3.47 -19.71
N SER A 126 27.18 -3.38 -19.93
CA SER A 126 28.20 -3.91 -19.02
C SER A 126 29.31 -2.89 -18.82
N GLU A 127 30.29 -3.16 -17.94
CA GLU A 127 31.47 -2.29 -17.80
C GLU A 127 32.33 -2.23 -19.08
N SER A 128 32.01 -3.02 -20.11
CA SER A 128 32.64 -2.90 -21.42
C SER A 128 32.31 -1.55 -22.08
N GLU A 129 33.23 -1.06 -22.92
CA GLU A 129 33.04 0.18 -23.69
C GLU A 129 32.06 0.02 -24.87
N HIS A 130 31.47 -1.16 -25.05
CA HIS A 130 30.54 -1.42 -26.14
C HIS A 130 29.19 -0.74 -25.87
N THR A 131 28.98 0.37 -26.57
CA THR A 131 27.70 1.07 -26.56
C THR A 131 26.77 0.51 -27.62
N ILE A 132 25.49 0.42 -27.27
CA ILE A 132 24.42 0.07 -28.21
C ILE A 132 23.46 1.26 -28.34
N LYS A 133 22.93 1.45 -29.54
CA LYS A 133 21.85 2.41 -29.81
C LYS A 133 20.54 1.86 -29.23
N ALA A 134 19.86 2.67 -28.44
CA ALA A 134 18.56 2.38 -27.85
C ALA A 134 17.67 3.63 -27.86
N PHE A 135 16.39 3.44 -27.55
CA PHE A 135 15.40 4.49 -27.47
C PHE A 135 14.71 4.48 -26.10
N MET A 136 14.81 5.60 -25.40
CA MET A 136 14.24 5.82 -24.08
C MET A 136 12.87 6.47 -24.19
N ASP A 137 11.88 5.84 -23.57
CA ASP A 137 10.57 6.48 -23.34
C ASP A 137 10.73 7.59 -22.29
N PRO A 138 10.42 8.86 -22.60
CA PRO A 138 10.61 9.97 -21.68
C PRO A 138 9.69 9.93 -20.45
N LEU A 139 8.56 9.21 -20.50
CA LEU A 139 7.62 9.11 -19.39
C LEU A 139 8.01 8.00 -18.40
N THR A 140 8.49 6.87 -18.91
CA THR A 140 8.77 5.67 -18.10
C THR A 140 10.27 5.41 -17.92
N SER A 141 11.13 6.10 -18.66
CA SER A 141 12.58 5.86 -18.76
C SER A 141 12.95 4.43 -19.19
N VAL A 142 11.99 3.68 -19.76
CA VAL A 142 12.21 2.32 -20.26
C VAL A 142 12.94 2.38 -21.60
N LEU A 143 13.91 1.49 -21.77
CA LEU A 143 14.74 1.40 -22.96
C LEU A 143 14.24 0.32 -23.91
N THR A 144 14.09 0.70 -25.18
CA THR A 144 13.64 -0.19 -26.25
C THR A 144 14.61 -0.14 -27.42
N ARG A 145 14.72 -1.22 -28.19
CA ARG A 145 15.62 -1.26 -29.36
C ARG A 145 15.08 -0.46 -30.54
N ASN A 146 13.76 -0.29 -30.61
CA ASN A 146 13.06 0.32 -31.73
C ASN A 146 12.21 1.50 -31.24
N ALA A 147 12.07 2.51 -32.10
CA ALA A 147 11.18 3.65 -31.94
C ALA A 147 10.45 3.93 -33.24
N ASN A 148 9.25 4.51 -33.14
CA ASN A 148 8.50 4.90 -34.33
C ASN A 148 9.06 6.22 -34.86
N THR A 149 9.21 6.30 -36.18
CA THR A 149 9.54 7.58 -36.81
C THR A 149 8.29 8.44 -36.82
N VAL A 150 8.42 9.71 -36.44
CA VAL A 150 7.34 10.69 -36.39
C VAL A 150 7.72 11.91 -37.23
N PRO A 151 6.74 12.70 -37.70
CA PRO A 151 7.03 13.96 -38.38
C PRO A 151 7.89 14.88 -37.52
N CYS A 152 8.88 15.54 -38.13
CA CYS A 152 9.70 16.52 -37.44
C CYS A 152 8.94 17.83 -37.27
N GLU A 153 8.64 18.18 -36.03
CA GLU A 153 8.00 19.45 -35.67
C GLU A 153 9.04 20.44 -35.16
N ARG A 154 8.99 21.70 -35.62
CA ARG A 154 9.99 22.72 -35.26
C ARG A 154 10.04 23.09 -33.78
N HIS A 155 8.98 22.83 -33.01
CA HIS A 155 8.84 23.30 -31.62
C HIS A 155 8.49 22.18 -30.63
N ARG A 156 8.90 20.94 -30.89
CA ARG A 156 8.65 19.84 -29.96
C ARG A 156 9.71 19.83 -28.86
N SER A 157 9.30 20.10 -27.63
CA SER A 157 10.12 19.92 -26.43
C SER A 157 9.69 18.67 -25.67
N ILE A 158 10.66 17.87 -25.23
CA ILE A 158 10.43 16.71 -24.37
C ILE A 158 11.20 16.95 -23.09
N ALA A 159 10.50 17.02 -21.95
CA ALA A 159 11.13 17.04 -20.64
C ALA A 159 11.51 15.60 -20.26
N VAL A 160 12.76 15.39 -19.87
CA VAL A 160 13.26 14.07 -19.46
C VAL A 160 13.96 14.21 -18.12
N GLU A 161 13.56 13.40 -17.15
CA GLU A 161 14.27 13.28 -15.88
C GLU A 161 15.36 12.21 -16.03
N LEU A 162 16.60 12.67 -16.15
CA LEU A 162 17.76 11.83 -16.36
C LEU A 162 18.33 11.37 -15.02
N LYS A 163 18.00 10.13 -14.63
CA LYS A 163 18.59 9.46 -13.45
C LYS A 163 19.80 8.64 -13.88
N GLY A 164 20.96 9.28 -13.94
CA GLY A 164 22.23 8.64 -14.30
C GLY A 164 23.35 9.66 -14.50
N THR A 165 24.59 9.19 -14.63
CA THR A 165 25.71 10.06 -15.01
C THR A 165 25.80 10.12 -16.52
N LEU A 166 25.63 11.32 -17.08
CA LEU A 166 26.03 11.63 -18.45
C LEU A 166 27.55 11.43 -18.55
N SER A 167 27.98 10.59 -19.49
CA SER A 167 29.39 10.26 -19.71
C SER A 167 30.03 11.05 -20.84
#